data_AF-A0A4R6XYX6-F1
#
_entry.id   AF-A0A4R6XYX6-F1
#
_cell.length_a   1.000
_cell.length_b   1.000
_cell.length_c   1.000
_cell.angle_alpha   90.00
_cell.angle_beta   90.00
_cell.angle_gamma   90.00
#
_symmetry.space_group_name_H-M   'P 1'
#
loop_
_entity.id
_entity.type
_entity.pdbx_description
1 polymer ?
#
loop_
_entity_poly.entity_id
_entity_poly.type
_entity_poly.pdbx_seq_one_letter_code
_entity_poly.pdbx_strand_id
1 'polypeptide(L)'
;MTIKESTILTEVDDAFIQQAEDQVYRILLQQRRAFNQRWQDNTTMNKGKTVLRYFGLLLCLAGIVIMLLALVYQPTWSFSQAQVYGLLVFFVLVAWFFIQMPKFDAKAKKWTDNTSQKSCRKLAKRCVKQAKGMLPFQAQYEIKGDLISYYRKQPTSDEGHEQWHFVWNRKMCRYAVQSALVTVFFKQAKSIQPKIIVLHDKPDELKASIRLYDISLLSMTSE
;
A
#
# COMPACT_ATOMS: atom_id res chain seq x y z
N MET A 1 9.17 28.62 -25.77
CA MET A 1 9.54 27.69 -24.67
C MET A 1 10.05 26.42 -25.34
N THR A 2 11.36 26.20 -25.37
CA THR A 2 11.96 25.06 -26.08
C THR A 2 11.74 23.80 -25.25
N ILE A 3 11.00 22.83 -25.77
CA ILE A 3 10.76 21.55 -25.08
C ILE A 3 12.09 20.80 -25.11
N LYS A 4 12.76 20.72 -23.96
CA LYS A 4 14.00 19.96 -23.82
C LYS A 4 13.63 18.48 -23.81
N GLU A 5 13.96 17.80 -24.89
CA GLU A 5 13.83 16.35 -24.99
C GLU A 5 14.97 15.72 -24.17
N SER A 6 14.64 14.75 -23.33
CA SER A 6 15.64 13.97 -22.61
C SER A 6 15.41 12.49 -22.84
N THR A 7 16.49 11.79 -23.15
CA THR A 7 16.50 10.36 -23.44
C THR A 7 17.31 9.64 -22.37
N ILE A 8 16.73 8.60 -21.78
CA ILE A 8 17.38 7.77 -20.77
C ILE A 8 17.51 6.38 -21.35
N LEU A 9 18.76 5.89 -21.41
CA LEU A 9 19.11 4.56 -21.89
C LEU A 9 19.56 3.71 -20.72
N THR A 10 19.05 2.49 -20.62
CA THR A 10 19.38 1.58 -19.52
C THR A 10 19.46 0.16 -20.02
N GLU A 11 20.54 -0.53 -19.67
CA GLU A 11 20.70 -1.95 -19.93
C GLU A 11 20.01 -2.76 -18.85
N VAL A 12 19.20 -3.74 -19.26
CA VAL A 12 18.40 -4.56 -18.36
C VAL A 12 18.79 -6.02 -18.53
N ASP A 13 19.53 -6.52 -17.54
CA ASP A 13 19.88 -7.93 -17.39
C ASP A 13 19.09 -8.57 -16.23
N ASP A 14 19.35 -9.85 -15.93
CA ASP A 14 18.63 -10.56 -14.86
C ASP A 14 18.98 -10.02 -13.47
N ALA A 15 20.23 -9.62 -13.22
CA ALA A 15 20.63 -9.03 -11.94
C ALA A 15 19.92 -7.69 -11.69
N PHE A 16 19.87 -6.84 -12.71
CA PHE A 16 19.18 -5.56 -12.69
C PHE A 16 17.69 -5.77 -12.41
N ILE A 17 17.01 -6.68 -13.12
CA ILE A 17 15.55 -6.83 -12.93
C ILE A 17 15.20 -7.36 -11.53
N GLN A 18 16.04 -8.22 -10.96
CA GLN A 18 15.84 -8.73 -9.60
C GLN A 18 15.95 -7.60 -8.56
N GLN A 19 16.98 -6.76 -8.68
CA GLN A 19 17.14 -5.59 -7.81
C GLN A 19 16.01 -4.57 -8.04
N ALA A 20 15.60 -4.35 -9.29
CA ALA A 20 14.47 -3.50 -9.64
C ALA A 20 13.15 -4.02 -9.03
N GLU A 21 12.87 -5.33 -9.06
CA GLU A 21 11.70 -5.93 -8.41
C GLU A 21 11.68 -5.61 -6.91
N ASP A 22 12.82 -5.77 -6.24
CA ASP A 22 12.96 -5.50 -4.81
C ASP A 22 12.76 -4.02 -4.47
N GLN A 23 13.28 -3.11 -5.29
CA GLN A 23 13.07 -1.67 -5.12
C GLN A 23 11.61 -1.28 -5.37
N VAL A 24 10.98 -1.81 -6.42
CA VAL A 24 9.52 -1.62 -6.65
C VAL A 24 8.73 -2.13 -5.45
N TYR A 25 9.08 -3.29 -4.91
CA TYR A 25 8.45 -3.83 -3.70
C TYR A 25 8.59 -2.88 -2.51
N ARG A 26 9.79 -2.34 -2.24
CA ARG A 26 10.03 -1.39 -1.14
C ARG A 26 9.18 -0.12 -1.30
N ILE A 27 9.13 0.45 -2.51
CA ILE A 27 8.31 1.63 -2.83
C ILE A 27 6.83 1.35 -2.57
N LEU A 28 6.30 0.23 -3.09
CA LEU A 28 4.90 -0.15 -2.92
C LEU A 28 4.56 -0.41 -1.45
N LEU A 29 5.47 -1.04 -0.70
CA LEU A 29 5.29 -1.29 0.72
C LEU A 29 5.26 0.01 1.52
N GLN A 30 6.14 0.96 1.22
CA GLN A 30 6.15 2.29 1.86
C GLN A 30 4.83 3.02 1.60
N GLN A 31 4.37 3.05 0.36
CA GLN A 31 3.07 3.65 0.00
C GLN A 31 1.91 2.97 0.72
N ARG A 32 1.93 1.64 0.84
CA ARG A 32 0.90 0.88 1.55
C ARG A 32 0.92 1.14 3.06
N ARG A 33 2.10 1.25 3.68
CA ARG A 33 2.26 1.61 5.09
C ARG A 33 1.74 3.03 5.35
N ALA A 34 2.11 4.00 4.52
CA ALA A 34 1.61 5.37 4.63
C ALA A 34 0.08 5.44 4.44
N PHE A 35 -0.47 4.62 3.54
CA PHE A 35 -1.93 4.48 3.40
C PHE A 35 -2.57 3.90 4.66
N ASN A 36 -2.03 2.79 5.19
CA ASN A 36 -2.54 2.15 6.40
C ASN A 36 -2.48 3.09 7.62
N GLN A 37 -1.39 3.86 7.76
CA GLN A 37 -1.24 4.87 8.82
C GLN A 37 -2.33 5.93 8.69
N ARG A 38 -2.51 6.57 7.52
CA ARG A 38 -3.58 7.56 7.33
C ARG A 38 -4.98 7.01 7.58
N TRP A 39 -5.21 5.74 7.23
CA TRP A 39 -6.49 5.08 7.51
C TRP A 39 -6.71 4.89 9.00
N GLN A 40 -5.66 4.53 9.74
CA GLN A 40 -5.69 4.33 11.19
C GLN A 40 -5.74 5.65 11.96
N ASP A 41 -5.06 6.69 11.47
CA ASP A 41 -5.01 8.02 12.08
C ASP A 41 -6.25 8.85 11.77
N ASN A 42 -7.22 8.28 11.03
CA ASN A 42 -8.49 8.92 10.77
C ASN A 42 -9.25 9.15 12.09
N THR A 43 -9.14 10.35 12.61
CA THR A 43 -9.65 10.79 13.92
C THR A 43 -11.14 10.51 14.07
N THR A 44 -11.91 10.60 12.99
CA THR A 44 -13.36 10.35 13.01
C THR A 44 -13.66 8.88 13.30
N MET A 45 -12.92 7.97 12.67
CA MET A 45 -13.08 6.54 12.88
C MET A 45 -12.63 6.13 14.29
N ASN A 46 -11.52 6.70 14.78
CA ASN A 46 -11.04 6.43 16.14
C ASN A 46 -12.01 6.97 17.20
N LYS A 47 -12.50 8.19 17.06
CA LYS A 47 -13.53 8.75 17.95
C LYS A 47 -14.79 7.88 17.93
N GLY A 48 -15.28 7.48 16.76
CA GLY A 48 -16.44 6.59 16.63
C GLY A 48 -16.25 5.25 17.35
N LYS A 49 -15.09 4.60 17.18
CA LYS A 49 -14.75 3.37 17.90
C LYS A 49 -14.72 3.58 19.42
N THR A 50 -14.10 4.65 19.88
CA THR A 50 -14.00 4.97 21.31
C THR A 50 -15.38 5.24 21.92
N VAL A 51 -16.21 6.04 21.27
CA VAL A 51 -17.59 6.33 21.71
C VAL A 51 -18.43 5.04 21.74
N LEU A 52 -18.38 4.23 20.68
CA LEU A 52 -19.10 2.96 20.63
C LEU A 52 -18.65 2.01 21.75
N ARG A 53 -17.35 1.96 22.06
CA ARG A 53 -16.82 1.15 23.17
C ARG A 53 -17.37 1.63 24.52
N TYR A 54 -17.31 2.92 24.81
CA TYR A 54 -17.80 3.44 26.09
C TYR A 54 -19.31 3.29 26.23
N PHE A 55 -20.06 3.55 25.17
CA PHE A 55 -21.50 3.34 25.14
C PHE A 55 -21.87 1.86 25.36
N GLY A 56 -21.18 0.95 24.66
CA GLY A 56 -21.36 -0.50 24.84
C GLY A 56 -21.02 -0.97 26.26
N LEU A 57 -19.95 -0.46 26.87
CA LEU A 57 -19.59 -0.76 28.26
C LEU A 57 -20.63 -0.23 29.25
N LEU A 58 -21.15 0.98 29.03
CA LEU A 58 -22.18 1.58 29.88
C LEU A 58 -23.48 0.76 29.81
N LEU A 59 -23.88 0.31 28.62
CA LEU A 59 -25.02 -0.60 28.45
C LEU A 59 -24.81 -1.95 29.15
N CYS A 60 -23.61 -2.53 29.06
CA CYS A 60 -23.30 -3.78 29.76
C CYS A 60 -23.35 -3.59 31.28
N LEU A 61 -22.81 -2.49 31.79
CA LEU A 61 -22.82 -2.18 33.22
C LEU A 61 -24.25 -1.96 33.73
N ALA A 62 -25.07 -1.21 33.00
CA ALA A 62 -26.48 -1.03 33.31
C ALA A 62 -27.23 -2.38 33.31
N GLY A 63 -26.99 -3.23 32.30
CA GLY A 63 -27.55 -4.58 32.24
C GLY A 63 -27.16 -5.45 33.44
N ILE A 64 -25.87 -5.44 33.83
CA ILE A 64 -25.38 -6.17 35.00
C ILE A 64 -26.06 -5.68 36.28
N VAL A 65 -26.15 -4.36 36.50
CA VAL A 65 -26.80 -3.79 37.69
C VAL A 65 -28.27 -4.18 37.76
N ILE A 66 -29.01 -4.10 36.65
CA ILE A 66 -30.43 -4.50 36.59
C ILE A 66 -30.59 -5.99 36.92
N MET A 67 -29.75 -6.86 36.37
CA MET A 67 -29.81 -8.30 36.64
C MET A 67 -29.47 -8.63 38.09
N LEU A 68 -28.49 -7.95 38.69
CA LEU A 68 -28.15 -8.11 40.11
C LEU A 68 -29.30 -7.66 41.02
N LEU A 69 -29.96 -6.53 40.72
CA LEU A 69 -31.14 -6.08 41.46
C LEU A 69 -32.27 -7.11 41.35
N ALA A 70 -32.52 -7.65 40.15
CA ALA A 70 -33.54 -8.69 39.96
C ALA A 70 -33.27 -9.94 40.82
N LEU A 71 -32.01 -10.37 40.95
CA LEU A 71 -31.62 -11.49 41.81
C LEU A 71 -31.83 -11.21 43.30
N VAL A 72 -31.56 -9.98 43.76
CA VAL A 72 -31.73 -9.59 45.17
C VAL A 72 -33.21 -9.51 45.56
N TYR A 73 -34.06 -8.97 44.70
CA TYR A 73 -35.48 -8.74 45.02
C TYR A 73 -36.40 -9.93 44.70
N GLN A 74 -35.97 -10.91 43.89
CA GLN A 74 -36.72 -12.14 43.62
C GLN A 74 -35.93 -13.42 43.96
N PRO A 75 -35.80 -13.75 45.26
CA PRO A 75 -34.93 -14.83 45.73
C PRO A 75 -35.46 -16.25 45.50
N THR A 76 -36.67 -16.43 44.95
CA THR A 76 -37.26 -17.76 44.76
C THR A 76 -36.65 -18.50 43.56
N TRP A 77 -36.10 -19.69 43.83
CA TRP A 77 -35.52 -20.59 42.84
C TRP A 77 -36.60 -21.12 41.89
N SER A 78 -36.83 -20.36 40.82
CA SER A 78 -37.73 -20.71 39.73
C SER A 78 -36.98 -20.69 38.40
N PHE A 79 -37.55 -21.29 37.36
CA PHE A 79 -36.96 -21.35 36.01
C PHE A 79 -36.56 -19.97 35.45
N SER A 80 -37.19 -18.89 35.93
CA SER A 80 -36.83 -17.51 35.59
C SER A 80 -35.44 -17.10 36.09
N GLN A 81 -34.94 -17.66 37.20
CA GLN A 81 -33.59 -17.34 37.70
C GLN A 81 -32.49 -17.83 36.75
N ALA A 82 -32.68 -18.99 36.11
CA ALA A 82 -31.71 -19.51 35.13
C ALA A 82 -31.55 -18.54 33.94
N GLN A 83 -32.64 -17.89 33.51
CA GLN A 83 -32.61 -16.87 32.45
C GLN A 83 -31.84 -15.61 32.89
N VAL A 84 -32.05 -15.17 34.14
CA VAL A 84 -31.34 -14.03 34.72
C VAL A 84 -29.84 -14.30 34.82
N TYR A 85 -29.43 -15.49 35.27
CA TYR A 85 -28.01 -15.89 35.28
C TYR A 85 -27.42 -15.96 33.86
N GLY A 86 -28.16 -16.51 32.89
CA GLY A 86 -27.73 -16.54 31.49
C GLY A 86 -27.50 -15.14 30.90
N LEU A 87 -28.42 -14.20 31.16
CA LEU A 87 -28.28 -12.80 30.73
C LEU A 87 -27.14 -12.08 31.44
N LEU A 88 -26.94 -12.34 32.73
CA LEU A 88 -25.80 -11.79 33.48
C LEU A 88 -24.47 -12.24 32.87
N VAL A 89 -24.32 -13.55 32.60
CA VAL A 89 -23.13 -14.10 31.93
C VAL A 89 -22.95 -13.47 30.55
N PHE A 90 -24.03 -13.31 29.78
CA PHE A 90 -23.98 -12.63 28.48
C PHE A 90 -23.42 -11.20 28.60
N PHE A 91 -23.95 -10.37 29.50
CA PHE A 91 -23.45 -9.00 29.69
C PHE A 91 -21.99 -8.97 30.16
N VAL A 92 -21.57 -9.88 31.03
CA VAL A 92 -20.17 -10.00 31.46
C VAL A 92 -19.26 -10.36 30.30
N LEU A 93 -19.65 -11.31 29.45
CA LEU A 93 -18.87 -11.71 28.27
C LEU A 93 -18.76 -10.57 27.25
N VAL A 94 -19.85 -9.84 27.00
CA VAL A 94 -19.85 -8.69 26.09
C VAL A 94 -19.01 -7.54 26.66
N ALA A 95 -19.09 -7.25 27.96
CA ALA A 95 -18.23 -6.26 28.61
C ALA A 95 -16.74 -6.64 28.49
N TRP A 96 -16.42 -7.91 28.75
CA TRP A 96 -15.07 -8.44 28.57
C TRP A 96 -14.58 -8.27 27.13
N PHE A 97 -15.43 -8.54 26.13
CA PHE A 97 -15.11 -8.30 24.73
C PHE A 97 -14.77 -6.83 24.43
N PHE A 98 -15.59 -5.88 24.89
CA PHE A 98 -15.31 -4.44 24.72
C PHE A 98 -14.01 -4.00 25.41
N ILE A 99 -13.65 -4.60 26.55
CA ILE A 99 -12.38 -4.36 27.23
C ILE A 99 -11.19 -4.89 26.40
N GLN A 100 -11.33 -6.07 25.77
CA GLN A 100 -10.26 -6.67 24.96
C GLN A 100 -10.16 -6.08 23.54
N MET A 101 -11.17 -5.33 23.07
CA MET A 101 -11.22 -4.73 21.72
C MET A 101 -9.92 -4.02 21.28
N PRO A 102 -9.23 -3.22 22.11
CA PRO A 102 -7.97 -2.58 21.72
C PRO A 102 -6.85 -3.57 21.37
N LYS A 103 -6.81 -4.73 22.04
CA LYS A 103 -5.82 -5.78 21.75
C LYS A 103 -6.11 -6.47 20.42
N PHE A 104 -7.39 -6.62 20.06
CA PHE A 104 -7.81 -7.14 18.76
C PHE A 104 -7.45 -6.16 17.63
N ASP A 105 -7.65 -4.86 17.83
CA ASP A 105 -7.24 -3.83 16.86
C ASP A 105 -5.72 -3.89 16.58
N ALA A 106 -4.90 -4.05 17.62
CA ALA A 106 -3.44 -4.19 17.46
C ALA A 106 -3.05 -5.46 16.68
N LYS A 107 -3.70 -6.60 16.96
CA LYS A 107 -3.48 -7.85 16.22
C LYS A 107 -3.94 -7.73 14.75
N ALA A 108 -5.09 -7.14 14.52
CA ALA A 108 -5.64 -6.91 13.17
C ALA A 108 -4.74 -5.99 12.34
N LYS A 109 -4.14 -4.97 12.97
CA LYS A 109 -3.12 -4.10 12.34
C LYS A 109 -1.91 -4.92 11.89
N LYS A 110 -1.30 -5.70 12.79
CA LYS A 110 -0.16 -6.56 12.45
C LYS A 110 -0.49 -7.54 11.33
N TRP A 111 -1.67 -8.13 11.36
CA TRP A 111 -2.14 -9.06 10.33
C TRP A 111 -2.33 -8.37 8.96
N THR A 112 -2.89 -7.16 8.97
CA THR A 112 -3.08 -6.35 7.76
C THR A 112 -1.74 -5.94 7.14
N ASP A 113 -0.76 -5.58 7.98
CA ASP A 113 0.59 -5.25 7.52
C ASP A 113 1.30 -6.47 6.90
N ASN A 114 1.20 -7.64 7.52
CA ASN A 114 1.75 -8.89 6.99
C ASN A 114 1.09 -9.30 5.65
N THR A 115 -0.24 -9.19 5.56
CA THR A 115 -0.99 -9.47 4.33
C THR A 115 -0.64 -8.46 3.23
N SER A 116 -0.42 -7.20 3.62
CA SER A 116 -0.01 -6.13 2.72
C SER A 116 1.38 -6.40 2.12
N GLN A 117 2.34 -6.89 2.91
CA GLN A 117 3.66 -7.27 2.40
C GLN A 117 3.57 -8.32 1.28
N LYS A 118 2.83 -9.42 1.53
CA LYS A 118 2.62 -10.47 0.52
C LYS A 118 1.97 -9.93 -0.75
N SER A 119 1.00 -9.03 -0.60
CA SER A 119 0.29 -8.42 -1.73
C SER A 119 1.19 -7.47 -2.53
N CYS A 120 1.99 -6.65 -1.85
CA CYS A 120 2.96 -5.75 -2.49
C CYS A 120 4.03 -6.55 -3.25
N ARG A 121 4.52 -7.67 -2.69
CA ARG A 121 5.49 -8.53 -3.38
C ARG A 121 4.90 -9.14 -4.65
N LYS A 122 3.66 -9.64 -4.59
CA LYS A 122 2.94 -10.14 -5.78
C LYS A 122 2.74 -9.05 -6.83
N LEU A 123 2.43 -7.82 -6.41
CA LEU A 123 2.25 -6.69 -7.32
C LEU A 123 3.57 -6.28 -7.98
N ALA A 124 4.66 -6.18 -7.21
CA ALA A 124 6.00 -5.88 -7.74
C ALA A 124 6.42 -6.91 -8.80
N LYS A 125 6.24 -8.21 -8.53
CA LYS A 125 6.47 -9.28 -9.50
C LYS A 125 5.66 -9.09 -10.78
N ARG A 126 4.37 -8.74 -10.67
CA ARG A 126 3.51 -8.48 -11.84
C ARG A 126 3.99 -7.28 -12.66
N CYS A 127 4.47 -6.24 -11.99
CA CYS A 127 4.98 -5.03 -12.63
C CYS A 127 6.20 -5.29 -13.52
N VAL A 128 7.12 -6.17 -13.08
CA VAL A 128 8.34 -6.50 -13.85
C VAL A 128 8.19 -7.76 -14.71
N LYS A 129 7.07 -8.50 -14.61
CA LYS A 129 6.88 -9.80 -15.27
C LYS A 129 7.15 -9.77 -16.77
N GLN A 130 6.63 -8.74 -17.46
CA GLN A 130 6.80 -8.62 -18.92
C GLN A 130 8.26 -8.29 -19.30
N ALA A 131 8.93 -7.44 -18.52
CA ALA A 131 10.34 -7.13 -18.71
C ALA A 131 11.21 -8.38 -18.50
N LYS A 132 10.94 -9.14 -17.43
CA LYS A 132 11.68 -10.36 -17.11
C LYS A 132 11.59 -11.44 -18.20
N GLY A 133 10.45 -11.54 -18.88
CA GLY A 133 10.26 -12.52 -19.96
C GLY A 133 10.99 -12.18 -21.26
N MET A 134 11.62 -11.02 -21.37
CA MET A 134 12.26 -10.50 -22.58
C MET A 134 13.74 -10.17 -22.35
N LEU A 135 14.34 -10.66 -21.26
CA LEU A 135 15.74 -10.43 -20.94
C LEU A 135 16.68 -11.18 -21.90
N PRO A 136 17.88 -10.65 -22.18
CA PRO A 136 18.34 -9.29 -21.87
C PRO A 136 17.78 -8.26 -22.88
N PHE A 137 17.67 -6.99 -22.49
CA PHE A 137 17.26 -5.92 -23.42
C PHE A 137 17.80 -4.54 -22.99
N GLN A 138 17.83 -3.60 -23.93
CA GLN A 138 18.08 -2.18 -23.67
C GLN A 138 16.75 -1.42 -23.66
N ALA A 139 16.54 -0.62 -22.62
CA ALA A 139 15.39 0.25 -22.44
C ALA A 139 15.75 1.68 -22.85
N GLN A 140 14.87 2.35 -23.59
CA GLN A 140 14.95 3.77 -23.88
C GLN A 140 13.67 4.46 -23.43
N TYR A 141 13.81 5.50 -22.61
CA TYR A 141 12.72 6.36 -22.20
C TYR A 141 12.93 7.75 -22.76
N GLU A 142 11.97 8.21 -23.56
CA GLU A 142 11.95 9.55 -24.11
C GLU A 142 10.93 10.39 -23.35
N ILE A 143 11.39 11.51 -22.81
CA ILE A 143 10.56 12.44 -22.06
C ILE A 143 10.38 13.69 -22.90
N LYS A 144 9.13 13.95 -23.29
CA LYS A 144 8.75 15.10 -24.11
C LYS A 144 7.52 15.76 -23.50
N GLY A 145 7.72 16.91 -22.85
CA GLY A 145 6.64 17.55 -22.11
C GLY A 145 6.19 16.67 -20.94
N ASP A 146 4.89 16.47 -20.79
CA ASP A 146 4.29 15.60 -19.78
C ASP A 146 4.15 14.14 -20.24
N LEU A 147 4.73 13.75 -21.37
CA LEU A 147 4.67 12.39 -21.91
C LEU A 147 5.99 11.65 -21.71
N ILE A 148 5.89 10.37 -21.35
CA ILE A 148 6.98 9.39 -21.36
C ILE A 148 6.65 8.34 -22.41
N SER A 149 7.54 8.20 -23.38
CA SER A 149 7.53 7.10 -24.34
C SER A 149 8.57 6.06 -23.95
N TYR A 150 8.21 4.79 -24.02
CA TYR A 150 9.09 3.65 -23.74
C TYR A 150 9.31 2.84 -25.00
N TYR A 151 10.59 2.69 -25.33
CA TYR A 151 11.10 1.87 -26.41
C TYR A 151 12.01 0.80 -25.82
N ARG A 152 12.05 -0.35 -26.49
CA ARG A 152 12.95 -1.45 -26.12
C ARG A 152 13.70 -1.92 -27.33
N LYS A 153 14.93 -2.35 -27.12
CA LYS A 153 15.78 -2.97 -28.12
C LYS A 153 16.30 -4.27 -27.55
N GLN A 154 16.05 -5.37 -28.26
CA GLN A 154 16.54 -6.69 -27.85
C GLN A 154 17.84 -6.97 -28.62
N PRO A 155 18.90 -7.46 -27.97
CA PRO A 155 20.08 -7.93 -28.68
C PRO A 155 19.66 -9.19 -29.47
N THR A 156 19.46 -9.04 -30.77
CA THR A 156 19.22 -10.16 -31.68
C THR A 156 20.52 -10.93 -31.87
N SER A 157 20.45 -12.26 -31.86
CA SER A 157 21.61 -13.15 -32.06
C SER A 157 22.09 -13.22 -33.51
N ASP A 158 21.30 -12.75 -34.47
CA ASP A 158 21.61 -12.82 -35.89
C ASP A 158 21.54 -11.43 -36.53
N GLU A 159 22.43 -11.20 -37.51
CA GLU A 159 22.88 -9.97 -38.17
C GLU A 159 21.81 -9.03 -38.80
N GLY A 160 20.55 -9.08 -38.37
CA GLY A 160 19.47 -8.22 -38.82
C GLY A 160 19.20 -7.06 -37.87
N HIS A 161 19.59 -5.86 -38.29
CA HIS A 161 19.27 -4.53 -37.74
C HIS A 161 18.55 -4.50 -36.37
N GLU A 162 19.36 -4.24 -35.36
CA GLU A 162 19.03 -3.81 -34.02
C GLU A 162 18.00 -2.64 -34.00
N GLN A 163 16.70 -2.96 -34.03
CA GLN A 163 15.63 -1.96 -34.13
C GLN A 163 14.96 -1.67 -32.77
N TRP A 164 14.75 -0.38 -32.50
CA TRP A 164 13.96 0.07 -31.35
C TRP A 164 12.47 -0.20 -31.58
N HIS A 165 11.87 -1.01 -30.72
CA HIS A 165 10.44 -1.28 -30.71
C HIS A 165 9.73 -0.37 -29.71
N PHE A 166 8.78 0.42 -30.21
CA PHE A 166 7.86 1.17 -29.36
C PHE A 166 6.98 0.20 -28.55
N VAL A 167 6.88 0.43 -27.24
CA VAL A 167 6.08 -0.42 -26.34
C VAL A 167 4.87 0.32 -25.82
N TRP A 168 5.05 1.55 -25.31
CA TRP A 168 3.94 2.39 -24.84
C TRP A 168 4.33 3.86 -24.76
N ASN A 169 3.32 4.73 -24.73
CA ASN A 169 3.43 6.15 -24.38
C ASN A 169 2.39 6.46 -23.30
N ARG A 170 2.80 7.14 -22.23
CA ARG A 170 1.92 7.51 -21.11
C ARG A 170 2.24 8.90 -20.59
N LYS A 171 1.20 9.60 -20.17
CA LYS A 171 1.31 10.87 -19.46
C LYS A 171 1.86 10.67 -18.06
N MET A 172 2.88 11.45 -17.70
CA MET A 172 3.46 11.50 -16.37
C MET A 172 2.38 11.80 -15.33
N CYS A 173 2.49 11.10 -14.21
CA CYS A 173 1.63 11.38 -13.07
C CYS A 173 2.29 12.43 -12.18
N ARG A 174 1.47 13.14 -11.41
CA ARG A 174 1.92 14.25 -10.54
C ARG A 174 2.79 13.83 -9.35
N TYR A 175 2.91 12.53 -9.09
CA TYR A 175 3.68 12.02 -7.98
C TYR A 175 4.54 10.84 -8.41
N ALA A 176 5.82 10.89 -8.06
CA ALA A 176 6.79 9.85 -8.36
C ALA A 176 7.61 9.51 -7.12
N VAL A 177 7.92 8.22 -6.96
CA VAL A 177 8.88 7.75 -5.97
C VAL A 177 10.05 7.13 -6.70
N GLN A 178 11.24 7.66 -6.45
CA GLN A 178 12.47 7.24 -7.11
C GLN A 178 13.34 6.45 -6.14
N SER A 179 13.88 5.34 -6.62
CA SER A 179 14.97 4.59 -6.01
C SER A 179 16.15 4.56 -6.97
N ALA A 180 17.17 3.75 -6.67
CA ALA A 180 18.41 3.71 -7.45
C ALA A 180 18.18 3.21 -8.89
N LEU A 181 17.37 2.15 -9.06
CA LEU A 181 17.17 1.48 -10.34
C LEU A 181 15.78 1.67 -10.96
N VAL A 182 14.85 2.25 -10.20
CA VAL A 182 13.45 2.36 -10.60
C VAL A 182 12.83 3.66 -10.16
N THR A 183 11.93 4.19 -10.98
CA THR A 183 11.04 5.29 -10.60
C THR A 183 9.61 4.88 -10.86
N VAL A 184 8.77 4.95 -9.82
CA VAL A 184 7.38 4.54 -9.85
C VAL A 184 6.49 5.77 -9.75
N PHE A 185 5.65 5.96 -10.76
CA PHE A 185 4.69 7.06 -10.80
C PHE A 185 3.33 6.62 -10.31
N PHE A 186 2.68 7.51 -9.55
CA PHE A 186 1.37 7.32 -8.98
C PHE A 186 0.48 8.51 -9.35
N LYS A 187 -0.83 8.26 -9.53
CA LYS A 187 -1.80 9.32 -9.86
C LYS A 187 -1.74 10.48 -8.87
N GLN A 188 -1.57 10.19 -7.59
CA GLN A 188 -1.48 11.13 -6.47
C GLN A 188 -0.62 10.54 -5.36
N ALA A 189 -0.11 11.38 -4.44
CA ALA A 189 0.65 10.96 -3.26
C ALA A 189 -0.09 10.00 -2.30
N LYS A 190 -1.42 9.91 -2.42
CA LYS A 190 -2.24 8.98 -1.62
C LYS A 190 -2.52 7.63 -2.32
N SER A 191 -2.13 7.49 -3.58
CA SER A 191 -2.43 6.32 -4.38
C SER A 191 -1.49 5.15 -4.06
N ILE A 192 -2.05 3.95 -3.96
CA ILE A 192 -1.29 2.71 -3.74
C ILE A 192 -0.98 1.93 -5.02
N GLN A 193 -1.66 2.26 -6.13
CA GLN A 193 -1.49 1.56 -7.41
C GLN A 193 -0.50 2.31 -8.30
N PRO A 194 0.57 1.65 -8.76
CA PRO A 194 1.52 2.26 -9.70
C PRO A 194 0.85 2.44 -11.07
N LYS A 195 1.18 3.53 -11.75
CA LYS A 195 0.68 3.85 -13.11
C LYS A 195 1.74 3.71 -14.18
N ILE A 196 2.97 4.09 -13.85
CA ILE A 196 4.14 3.99 -14.73
C ILE A 196 5.30 3.53 -13.87
N ILE A 197 6.12 2.64 -14.42
CA ILE A 197 7.38 2.22 -13.83
C ILE A 197 8.44 2.45 -14.90
N VAL A 198 9.45 3.23 -14.55
CA VAL A 198 10.61 3.51 -15.37
C VAL A 198 11.78 2.78 -14.73
N LEU A 199 12.40 1.89 -15.50
CA LEU A 199 13.66 1.23 -15.15
C LEU A 199 14.78 2.17 -15.59
N HIS A 200 15.70 2.52 -14.70
CA HIS A 200 16.82 3.40 -15.03
C HIS A 200 18.03 3.04 -14.17
N ASP A 201 19.24 3.31 -14.63
CA ASP A 201 20.49 3.17 -13.87
C ASP A 201 21.06 4.53 -13.45
N LYS A 202 20.46 5.62 -13.95
CA LYS A 202 20.88 7.01 -13.75
C LYS A 202 19.75 7.84 -13.12
N PRO A 203 19.53 7.73 -11.80
CA PRO A 203 18.45 8.43 -11.12
C PRO A 203 18.51 9.95 -11.30
N ASP A 204 19.70 10.53 -11.33
CA ASP A 204 19.87 11.98 -11.40
C ASP A 204 19.45 12.57 -12.75
N GLU A 205 19.69 11.86 -13.86
CA GLU A 205 19.23 12.28 -15.19
C GLU A 205 17.70 12.32 -15.24
N LEU A 206 17.05 11.25 -14.78
CA LEU A 206 15.59 11.18 -14.71
C LEU A 206 15.00 12.26 -13.78
N LYS A 207 15.64 12.48 -12.64
CA LYS A 207 15.23 13.52 -11.68
C LYS A 207 15.33 14.92 -12.26
N ALA A 208 16.39 15.21 -13.02
CA ALA A 208 16.56 16.48 -13.71
C ALA A 208 15.42 16.69 -14.73
N SER A 209 15.05 15.66 -15.49
CA SER A 209 13.96 15.72 -16.46
C SER A 209 12.59 15.90 -15.80
N ILE A 210 12.30 15.17 -14.72
CA ILE A 210 11.01 15.23 -14.01
C ILE A 210 10.79 16.60 -13.36
N ARG A 211 11.84 17.22 -12.81
CA ARG A 211 11.75 18.53 -12.13
C ARG A 211 11.24 19.66 -13.03
N LEU A 212 11.37 19.53 -14.33
CA LEU A 212 10.89 20.53 -15.30
C LEU A 212 9.35 20.57 -15.41
N TYR A 213 8.63 19.58 -14.86
CA TYR A 213 7.20 19.37 -15.10
C TYR A 213 6.31 19.41 -13.85
N ASP A 214 6.77 20.06 -12.76
CA ASP A 214 6.03 20.23 -11.50
C ASP A 214 5.48 18.92 -10.89
N ILE A 215 6.30 17.87 -10.98
CA ILE A 215 6.00 16.55 -10.43
C ILE A 215 6.62 16.46 -9.02
N SER A 216 5.80 16.09 -8.05
CA SER A 216 6.27 15.81 -6.69
C SER A 216 7.10 14.52 -6.68
N LEU A 217 8.40 14.65 -6.46
CA LEU A 217 9.36 13.53 -6.45
C LEU A 217 9.82 13.23 -5.03
N LEU A 218 9.60 12.00 -4.57
CA LEU A 218 10.15 11.46 -3.33
C LEU A 218 11.34 10.53 -3.66
N SER A 219 12.55 10.92 -3.29
CA SER A 219 13.73 10.05 -3.41
C SER A 219 13.82 9.13 -2.19
N MET A 220 13.90 7.82 -2.40
CA MET A 220 14.25 6.86 -1.37
C MET A 220 15.77 6.82 -1.23
N THR A 221 16.28 7.27 -0.10
CA THR A 221 17.66 6.99 0.31
C THR A 221 17.76 5.50 0.60
N SER A 222 18.72 4.81 -0.02
CA SER A 222 19.06 3.44 0.33
C SER A 222 19.70 3.45 1.72
N GLU A 223 18.93 3.10 2.74
CA GLU A 223 19.48 2.54 3.99
C GLU A 223 19.93 1.09 3.77
#